data_AF-A0A1B6KU36-F1
#
_entry.id   AF-A0A1B6KU36-F1
#
_cell.length_a   1.000
_cell.length_b   1.000
_cell.length_c   1.000
_cell.angle_alpha   90.00
_cell.angle_beta   90.00
_cell.angle_gamma   90.00
#
_symmetry.space_group_name_H-M   'P 1'
#
loop_
_entity.id
_entity.type
_entity.pdbx_description
1 polymer ?
#
loop_
_entity_poly.entity_id
_entity_poly.type
_entity_poly.pdbx_seq_one_letter_code
_entity_poly.pdbx_strand_id
1 'polypeptide(L)'
;LLREVIDRAYSCPIVPLDGSSGICVPENEKCESPLHPNLLPCIVALESTKYFILVYENVPGHTLLDCVTFSPAILGTNSKMLFLVYQLLCLLRHIHDLGLVLADITLSDIYVDSHLWIQVTPKLEANIYELPSKPQSAQTTPSVERTEKSQDINTLTLAWVRGAISNLEYLTALNNLAGRRYGDPRCHHVLPWVTDFSSPNGANWRDLTKSKFRLNKGDR
;
A
#
# COMPACT_ATOMS: atom_id res chain seq x y z
N LEU A 1 -11.82 10.77 2.10
CA LEU A 1 -10.74 9.74 2.15
C LEU A 1 -11.28 8.39 1.69
N LEU A 2 -12.16 7.71 2.44
CA LEU A 2 -12.67 6.38 2.04
C LEU A 2 -13.33 6.38 0.65
N ARG A 3 -14.07 7.44 0.31
CA ARG A 3 -14.65 7.65 -1.02
C ARG A 3 -13.60 7.59 -2.16
N GLU A 4 -12.45 8.22 -1.97
CA GLU A 4 -11.36 8.21 -2.96
C GLU A 4 -10.72 6.83 -3.06
N VAL A 5 -10.59 6.12 -1.93
CA VAL A 5 -10.07 4.74 -1.90
C VAL A 5 -11.00 3.81 -2.70
N ILE A 6 -12.32 3.93 -2.51
CA ILE A 6 -13.32 3.14 -3.25
C ILE A 6 -13.27 3.46 -4.74
N ASP A 7 -13.22 4.74 -5.12
CA ASP A 7 -13.14 5.19 -6.51
C ASP A 7 -11.87 4.66 -7.20
N ARG A 8 -10.71 4.72 -6.53
CA ARG A 8 -9.45 4.18 -7.06
C ARG A 8 -9.44 2.66 -7.16
N ALA A 9 -10.02 1.95 -6.18
CA ALA A 9 -10.00 0.49 -6.15
C ALA A 9 -10.98 -0.13 -7.17
N TYR A 10 -12.19 0.43 -7.26
CA TYR A 10 -13.28 -0.20 -8.00
C TYR A 10 -13.73 0.58 -9.23
N SER A 11 -13.45 1.88 -9.30
CA SER A 11 -13.95 2.77 -10.37
C SER A 11 -15.46 2.63 -10.60
N CYS A 12 -16.19 2.27 -9.54
CA CYS A 12 -17.64 2.03 -9.59
C CYS A 12 -18.39 3.31 -9.18
N PRO A 13 -19.65 3.47 -9.63
CA PRO A 13 -20.47 4.61 -9.23
C PRO A 13 -20.67 4.63 -7.71
N ILE A 14 -20.57 5.83 -7.13
CA ILE A 14 -20.84 6.08 -5.71
C ILE A 14 -22.14 6.88 -5.60
N VAL A 15 -23.17 6.29 -4.99
CA VAL A 15 -24.52 6.86 -4.90
C VAL A 15 -24.83 7.27 -3.46
N PRO A 16 -25.07 8.56 -3.17
CA PRO A 16 -25.50 8.99 -1.84
C PRO A 16 -26.95 8.55 -1.54
N LEU A 17 -27.16 7.97 -0.36
CA LEU A 17 -28.46 7.49 0.12
C LEU A 17 -29.34 8.62 0.68
N ASP A 18 -28.74 9.76 1.03
CA ASP A 18 -29.43 10.87 1.70
C ASP A 18 -30.28 11.73 0.73
N GLY A 19 -30.50 11.27 -0.51
CA GLY A 19 -31.38 11.93 -1.49
C GLY A 19 -30.80 13.21 -2.10
N SER A 20 -29.58 13.60 -1.77
CA SER A 20 -28.85 14.63 -2.51
C SER A 20 -28.63 14.14 -3.93
N SER A 21 -29.29 14.79 -4.88
CA SER A 21 -29.45 14.36 -6.28
C SER A 21 -28.16 14.54 -7.10
N GLY A 22 -27.02 14.08 -6.59
CA GLY A 22 -25.75 14.04 -7.28
C GLY A 22 -25.31 12.60 -7.41
N ILE A 23 -25.68 11.92 -8.50
CA ILE A 23 -24.87 10.79 -8.95
C ILE A 23 -23.53 11.41 -9.33
N CYS A 24 -22.53 11.23 -8.47
CA CYS A 24 -21.17 11.56 -8.86
C CYS A 24 -20.69 10.43 -9.76
N VAL A 25 -21.08 10.51 -11.03
CA VAL A 25 -20.37 9.81 -12.08
C VAL A 25 -18.94 10.33 -12.02
N PRO A 26 -17.91 9.47 -12.03
CA PRO A 26 -16.53 9.94 -12.05
C PRO A 26 -16.36 10.97 -13.16
N GLU A 27 -15.98 12.21 -12.82
CA GLU A 27 -15.85 13.35 -13.74
C GLU A 27 -14.64 13.20 -14.68
N ASN A 28 -14.49 12.06 -15.34
CA ASN A 28 -13.44 11.90 -16.33
C ASN A 28 -13.89 10.98 -17.46
N GLU A 29 -13.69 11.45 -18.69
CA GLU A 29 -13.36 10.67 -19.87
C GLU A 29 -12.04 9.88 -19.68
N LYS A 30 -11.85 9.21 -18.55
CA LYS A 30 -10.69 8.37 -18.28
C LYS A 30 -11.00 7.01 -18.89
N CYS A 31 -10.10 6.56 -19.77
CA CYS A 31 -10.02 5.18 -20.23
C CYS A 31 -10.45 4.25 -19.10
N GLU A 32 -11.48 3.44 -19.33
CA GLU A 32 -11.85 2.33 -18.47
C GLU A 32 -10.60 1.45 -18.32
N SER A 33 -9.79 1.69 -17.28
CA SER A 33 -8.73 0.77 -16.93
C SER A 33 -9.47 -0.48 -16.48
N PRO A 34 -9.34 -1.60 -17.22
CA PRO A 34 -10.15 -2.77 -16.95
C PRO A 34 -9.88 -3.22 -15.52
N LEU A 35 -10.97 -3.42 -14.76
CA LEU A 35 -10.89 -3.92 -13.40
C LEU A 35 -10.06 -5.20 -13.39
N HIS A 36 -9.15 -5.33 -12.43
CA HIS A 36 -8.30 -6.52 -12.37
C HIS A 36 -9.16 -7.78 -12.18
N PRO A 37 -8.95 -8.85 -12.96
CA PRO A 37 -9.85 -10.01 -12.97
C PRO A 37 -9.85 -10.83 -11.66
N ASN A 38 -8.85 -10.60 -10.80
CA ASN A 38 -8.78 -11.20 -9.47
C ASN A 38 -9.30 -10.29 -8.34
N LEU A 39 -9.73 -9.07 -8.64
CA LEU A 39 -10.45 -8.21 -7.69
C LEU A 39 -11.95 -8.53 -7.79
N LEU A 40 -12.63 -8.74 -6.67
CA LEU A 40 -14.07 -8.98 -6.70
C LEU A 40 -14.79 -7.71 -7.20
N PRO A 41 -15.53 -7.76 -8.33
CA PRO A 41 -16.10 -6.56 -8.93
C PRO A 41 -17.20 -5.97 -8.05
N CYS A 42 -17.01 -4.71 -7.66
CA CYS A 42 -18.02 -3.91 -6.99
C CYS A 42 -18.84 -3.16 -8.05
N ILE A 43 -20.16 -3.38 -8.09
CA ILE A 43 -21.07 -2.77 -9.05
C ILE A 43 -21.31 -1.30 -8.69
N VAL A 44 -21.55 -1.04 -7.41
CA VAL A 44 -21.93 0.27 -6.89
C VAL A 44 -21.57 0.35 -5.41
N ALA A 45 -21.12 1.53 -4.99
CA ALA A 45 -20.96 1.87 -3.59
C ALA A 45 -22.09 2.83 -3.17
N LEU A 46 -22.81 2.50 -2.11
CA LEU A 46 -23.84 3.36 -1.53
C LEU A 46 -23.24 4.14 -0.36
N GLU A 47 -23.29 5.46 -0.43
CA GLU A 47 -22.75 6.35 0.60
C GLU A 47 -23.88 6.80 1.54
N SER A 48 -23.75 6.51 2.82
CA SER A 48 -24.58 7.08 3.90
C SER A 48 -23.75 8.07 4.71
N THR A 49 -24.40 8.88 5.56
CA THR A 49 -23.74 9.78 6.53
C THR A 49 -22.60 9.16 7.33
N LYS A 50 -22.61 7.84 7.58
CA LYS A 50 -21.63 7.14 8.44
C LYS A 50 -20.95 5.93 7.80
N TYR A 51 -21.50 5.39 6.73
CA TYR A 51 -21.10 4.08 6.20
C TYR A 51 -21.08 4.09 4.68
N PHE A 52 -20.19 3.26 4.12
CA PHE A 52 -20.25 2.86 2.72
C PHE A 52 -20.73 1.42 2.65
N ILE A 53 -21.69 1.14 1.78
CA ILE A 53 -22.18 -0.20 1.49
C ILE A 53 -21.69 -0.56 0.09
N LEU A 54 -20.85 -1.58 -0.02
CA LEU A 54 -20.33 -2.07 -1.29
C LEU A 54 -21.22 -3.21 -1.79
N VAL A 55 -21.71 -3.11 -3.02
CA VAL A 55 -22.56 -4.12 -3.65
C VAL A 55 -21.75 -4.87 -4.69
N TYR A 56 -21.60 -6.17 -4.50
CA TYR A 56 -20.84 -7.05 -5.39
C TYR A 56 -21.78 -7.91 -6.25
N GLU A 57 -21.36 -8.20 -7.48
CA GLU A 57 -22.06 -9.16 -8.37
C GLU A 57 -21.27 -10.46 -8.48
N ASN A 58 -21.98 -11.55 -8.81
CA ASN A 58 -21.36 -12.80 -9.25
C ASN A 58 -20.32 -13.35 -8.27
N VAL A 59 -20.55 -13.16 -6.97
CA VAL A 59 -19.66 -13.65 -5.92
C VAL A 59 -19.60 -15.18 -5.99
N PRO A 60 -18.41 -15.79 -6.16
CA PRO A 60 -18.29 -17.23 -6.18
C PRO A 60 -18.80 -17.83 -4.87
N GLY A 61 -19.47 -18.98 -4.95
CA GLY A 61 -20.17 -19.57 -3.80
C GLY A 61 -19.26 -20.11 -2.69
N HIS A 62 -17.94 -20.19 -2.92
CA HIS A 62 -16.99 -20.80 -1.99
C HIS A 62 -15.76 -19.92 -1.80
N THR A 63 -15.33 -19.81 -0.55
CA THR A 63 -14.06 -19.17 -0.20
C THR A 63 -12.93 -20.20 -0.18
N LEU A 64 -11.69 -19.72 -0.20
CA LEU A 64 -10.51 -20.57 -0.02
C LEU A 64 -10.52 -21.21 1.38
N LEU A 65 -11.09 -20.54 2.39
CA LEU A 65 -11.34 -21.10 3.71
C LEU A 65 -12.28 -22.32 3.62
N ASP A 66 -13.38 -22.22 2.86
CA ASP A 66 -14.30 -23.34 2.66
C ASP A 66 -13.62 -24.49 1.93
N CYS A 67 -12.78 -24.18 0.93
CA CYS A 67 -12.01 -25.19 0.22
C CYS A 67 -11.08 -25.96 1.16
N VAL A 68 -10.33 -25.27 2.02
CA VAL A 68 -9.42 -25.92 2.98
C VAL A 68 -10.20 -26.73 4.02
N THR A 69 -11.35 -26.21 4.48
CA THR A 69 -12.12 -26.81 5.57
C THR A 69 -12.93 -28.03 5.11
N PHE A 70 -13.61 -27.92 3.98
CA PHE A 70 -14.61 -28.91 3.55
C PHE A 70 -14.19 -29.71 2.31
N SER A 71 -13.20 -29.24 1.53
CA SER A 71 -12.80 -29.88 0.27
C SER A 71 -11.30 -29.73 -0.07
N PRO A 72 -10.38 -30.14 0.84
CA PRO A 72 -8.94 -29.89 0.68
C PRO A 72 -8.34 -30.56 -0.55
N ALA A 73 -8.97 -31.62 -1.09
CA ALA A 73 -8.56 -32.29 -2.31
C ALA A 73 -8.51 -31.34 -3.53
N ILE A 74 -9.30 -30.26 -3.53
CA ILE A 74 -9.29 -29.24 -4.59
C ILE A 74 -7.89 -28.63 -4.70
N LEU A 75 -7.20 -28.41 -3.56
CA LEU A 75 -5.88 -27.80 -3.45
C LEU A 75 -4.72 -28.80 -3.48
N GLY A 76 -5.00 -30.10 -3.65
CA GLY A 76 -4.08 -31.20 -3.33
C GLY A 76 -2.76 -31.30 -4.10
N THR A 77 -2.45 -30.37 -5.00
CA THR A 77 -1.19 -30.34 -5.76
C THR A 77 -0.51 -28.98 -5.62
N ASN A 78 0.82 -28.97 -5.49
CA ASN A 78 1.61 -27.76 -5.39
C ASN A 78 1.40 -26.78 -6.56
N SER A 79 1.21 -27.28 -7.79
CA SER A 79 0.95 -26.44 -8.96
C SER A 79 -0.32 -25.60 -8.83
N LYS A 80 -1.41 -26.18 -8.31
CA LYS A 80 -2.66 -25.46 -8.04
C LYS A 80 -2.47 -24.39 -6.98
N MET A 81 -1.79 -24.70 -5.89
CA MET A 81 -1.48 -23.70 -4.85
C MET A 81 -0.62 -22.57 -5.40
N LEU A 82 0.41 -22.88 -6.19
CA LEU A 82 1.25 -21.88 -6.85
C LEU A 82 0.45 -21.02 -7.84
N PHE A 83 -0.55 -21.59 -8.52
CA PHE A 83 -1.44 -20.83 -9.40
C PHE A 83 -2.32 -19.84 -8.63
N LEU A 84 -2.84 -20.22 -7.45
CA LEU A 84 -3.57 -19.30 -6.57
C LEU A 84 -2.65 -18.16 -6.08
N VAL A 85 -1.44 -18.51 -5.63
CA VAL A 85 -0.44 -17.51 -5.19
C VAL A 85 -0.07 -16.56 -6.33
N TYR A 86 0.13 -17.07 -7.54
CA TYR A 86 0.42 -16.26 -8.72
C TYR A 86 -0.67 -15.21 -8.98
N GLN A 87 -1.94 -15.61 -8.95
CA GLN A 87 -3.07 -14.69 -9.13
C GLN A 87 -3.12 -13.63 -8.02
N LEU A 88 -2.86 -14.03 -6.77
CA LEU A 88 -2.84 -13.11 -5.63
C LEU A 88 -1.70 -12.08 -5.77
N LEU A 89 -0.52 -12.50 -6.23
CA LEU A 89 0.60 -11.61 -6.50
C LEU A 89 0.32 -10.63 -7.65
N CYS A 90 -0.40 -11.07 -8.69
CA CYS A 90 -0.83 -10.19 -9.77
C CYS A 90 -1.79 -9.10 -9.26
N LEU A 91 -2.76 -9.48 -8.43
CA LEU A 91 -3.67 -8.54 -7.79
C LEU A 91 -2.93 -7.57 -6.86
N LEU A 92 -2.02 -8.09 -6.02
CA LEU A 92 -1.23 -7.29 -5.10
C LEU A 92 -0.45 -6.21 -5.85
N ARG A 93 0.21 -6.57 -6.96
CA ARG A 93 0.91 -5.61 -7.82
C ARG A 93 -0.05 -4.55 -8.35
N HIS A 94 -1.21 -4.95 -8.90
CA HIS A 94 -2.20 -4.01 -9.43
C HIS A 94 -2.68 -3.01 -8.37
N ILE A 95 -3.02 -3.49 -7.17
CA ILE A 95 -3.47 -2.65 -6.06
C ILE A 95 -2.35 -1.69 -5.60
N HIS A 96 -1.09 -2.16 -5.58
CA HIS A 96 0.06 -1.30 -5.30
C HIS A 96 0.33 -0.26 -6.39
N ASP A 97 0.12 -0.59 -7.66
CA ASP A 97 0.22 0.36 -8.77
C ASP A 97 -0.87 1.45 -8.66
N LEU A 98 -2.03 1.09 -8.11
CA LEU A 98 -3.08 2.02 -7.69
C LEU A 98 -2.76 2.78 -6.41
N GLY A 99 -1.57 2.61 -5.80
CA GLY A 99 -1.16 3.26 -4.56
C GLY A 99 -1.96 2.84 -3.33
N LEU A 100 -2.65 1.71 -3.41
CA LEU A 100 -3.44 1.11 -2.35
C LEU A 100 -2.75 -0.16 -1.83
N VAL A 101 -3.26 -0.72 -0.74
CA VAL A 101 -2.85 -1.99 -0.16
C VAL A 101 -4.07 -2.90 -0.01
N LEU A 102 -3.83 -4.20 -0.20
CA LEU A 102 -4.80 -5.26 0.03
C LEU A 102 -5.10 -5.48 1.53
N ALA A 103 -4.11 -5.15 2.39
CA ALA A 103 -4.09 -5.32 3.83
C ALA A 103 -4.11 -6.80 4.31
N ASP A 104 -4.58 -7.04 5.54
CA ASP A 104 -4.58 -8.35 6.19
C ASP A 104 -5.73 -9.23 5.65
N ILE A 105 -5.50 -9.76 4.45
CA ILE A 105 -6.44 -10.64 3.75
C ILE A 105 -6.37 -12.04 4.36
N THR A 106 -7.54 -12.56 4.68
CA THR A 106 -7.71 -13.92 5.21
C THR A 106 -8.22 -14.88 4.13
N LEU A 107 -8.22 -16.19 4.42
CA LEU A 107 -8.75 -17.19 3.49
C LEU A 107 -10.26 -17.02 3.20
N SER A 108 -11.02 -16.34 4.07
CA SER A 108 -12.43 -16.02 3.86
C SER A 108 -12.65 -14.84 2.90
N ASP A 109 -11.63 -14.02 2.67
CA ASP A 109 -11.70 -12.87 1.77
C ASP A 109 -11.32 -13.25 0.31
N ILE A 110 -10.97 -14.51 0.08
CA ILE A 110 -10.54 -15.04 -1.21
C ILE A 110 -11.60 -16.03 -1.68
N TYR A 111 -12.38 -15.64 -2.69
CA TYR A 111 -13.34 -16.48 -3.36
C TYR A 111 -12.67 -17.28 -4.46
N VAL A 112 -13.10 -18.53 -4.65
CA VAL A 112 -12.53 -19.45 -5.63
C VAL A 112 -13.65 -20.13 -6.40
N ASP A 113 -13.55 -20.13 -7.73
CA ASP A 113 -14.49 -20.84 -8.59
C ASP A 113 -14.05 -22.29 -8.89
N SER A 114 -14.86 -23.00 -9.69
CA SER A 114 -14.55 -24.37 -10.11
C SER A 114 -13.30 -24.51 -11.00
N HIS A 115 -12.80 -23.40 -11.57
CA HIS A 115 -11.61 -23.34 -12.41
C HIS A 115 -10.36 -22.88 -11.64
N LEU A 116 -10.45 -22.72 -10.31
CA LEU A 116 -9.40 -22.18 -9.45
C LEU A 116 -9.05 -20.71 -9.76
N TRP A 117 -9.97 -19.98 -10.40
CA TRP A 117 -9.87 -18.55 -10.54
C TRP A 117 -10.23 -17.89 -9.21
N ILE A 118 -9.41 -16.94 -8.76
CA ILE A 118 -9.66 -16.25 -7.50
C ILE A 118 -10.26 -14.87 -7.72
N GLN A 119 -11.17 -14.49 -6.83
CA GLN A 119 -11.65 -13.12 -6.69
C GLN A 119 -11.53 -12.71 -5.22
N VAL A 120 -10.93 -11.55 -4.96
CA VAL A 120 -10.51 -11.17 -3.63
C VAL A 120 -11.20 -9.87 -3.21
N THR A 121 -11.65 -9.83 -1.96
CA THR A 121 -12.18 -8.60 -1.34
C THR A 121 -11.08 -7.89 -0.53
N PRO A 122 -10.62 -6.70 -0.94
CA PRO A 122 -9.64 -5.92 -0.17
C PRO A 122 -10.26 -5.33 1.11
N LYS A 123 -9.43 -5.13 2.15
CA LYS A 123 -9.81 -4.34 3.34
C LYS A 123 -9.47 -2.87 3.08
N LEU A 124 -10.40 -2.14 2.46
CA LEU A 124 -10.16 -0.76 2.02
C LEU A 124 -9.85 0.21 3.16
N GLU A 125 -10.38 -0.03 4.35
CA GLU A 125 -10.16 0.78 5.55
C GLU A 125 -8.68 0.92 5.93
N ALA A 126 -7.85 -0.08 5.61
CA ALA A 126 -6.42 -0.05 5.88
C ALA A 126 -5.66 1.00 5.04
N ASN A 127 -6.29 1.51 3.97
CA ASN A 127 -5.74 2.56 3.12
C ASN A 127 -5.99 3.97 3.67
N ILE A 128 -6.72 4.08 4.79
CA ILE A 128 -6.93 5.35 5.48
C ILE A 128 -5.85 5.51 6.53
N TYR A 129 -4.99 6.50 6.32
CA TYR A 129 -4.00 6.93 7.31
C TYR A 129 -4.16 8.42 7.57
N GLU A 130 -4.05 8.80 8.83
CA GLU A 130 -3.86 10.19 9.19
C GLU A 130 -2.44 10.57 8.83
N LEU A 131 -2.25 11.56 7.95
CA LEU A 131 -0.92 12.10 7.75
C LEU A 131 -0.42 12.62 9.10
N PRO A 132 0.78 12.22 9.57
CA PRO A 132 1.38 12.88 10.71
C PRO A 132 1.48 14.38 10.39
N SER A 133 1.11 15.21 11.36
CA SER A 133 1.17 16.66 11.25
C SER A 133 2.49 17.07 10.63
N LYS A 134 2.46 17.71 9.45
CA LYS A 134 3.70 18.20 8.82
C LYS A 134 4.48 18.98 9.88
N PRO A 135 5.73 18.60 10.20
CA PRO A 135 6.55 19.44 11.06
C PRO A 135 6.60 20.83 10.42
N GLN A 136 6.29 21.86 11.21
CA GLN A 136 6.39 23.26 10.83
C GLN A 136 7.88 23.61 10.63
N SER A 137 8.47 23.18 9.52
CA SER A 137 9.80 23.59 9.03
C SER A 137 10.22 22.78 7.79
N ALA A 138 9.32 22.56 6.84
CA ALA A 138 9.76 22.22 5.49
C ALA A 138 10.04 23.54 4.74
N GLN A 139 11.24 24.09 4.94
CA GLN A 139 11.82 24.93 3.91
C GLN A 139 11.86 24.09 2.64
N THR A 140 11.28 24.63 1.57
CA THR A 140 11.37 24.15 0.19
C THR A 140 12.77 23.59 -0.07
N THR A 141 12.89 22.27 -0.14
CA THR A 141 14.07 21.63 -0.72
C THR A 141 14.02 21.90 -2.22
N PRO A 142 14.98 22.66 -2.79
CA PRO A 142 15.10 22.71 -4.23
C PRO A 142 15.39 21.29 -4.72
N SER A 143 14.79 20.91 -5.83
CA SER A 143 15.12 19.72 -6.60
C SER A 143 16.63 19.67 -6.83
N VAL A 144 17.36 18.91 -6.00
CA VAL A 144 18.80 18.77 -6.14
C VAL A 144 19.04 17.90 -7.36
N GLU A 145 19.43 18.56 -8.44
CA GLU A 145 20.02 17.93 -9.61
C GLU A 145 21.15 16.99 -9.14
N ARG A 146 20.96 15.70 -9.41
CA ARG A 146 21.89 14.62 -9.05
C ARG A 146 23.19 14.80 -9.83
N THR A 147 24.08 15.62 -9.29
CA THR A 147 25.45 15.68 -9.78
C THR A 147 26.18 14.51 -9.15
N GLU A 148 26.57 13.53 -9.96
CA GLU A 148 27.34 12.32 -9.61
C GLU A 148 28.78 12.64 -9.17
N LYS A 149 28.95 13.54 -8.19
CA LYS A 149 30.22 13.67 -7.49
C LYS A 149 30.19 12.71 -6.33
N SER A 150 31.12 11.75 -6.31
CA SER A 150 31.40 10.88 -5.18
C SER A 150 31.58 11.74 -3.92
N GLN A 151 30.52 11.84 -3.11
CA GLN A 151 30.56 12.64 -1.89
C GLN A 151 31.48 11.92 -0.90
N ASP A 152 32.55 12.59 -0.49
CA ASP A 152 33.45 12.09 0.55
C ASP A 152 32.68 11.86 1.86
N ILE A 153 32.90 10.69 2.47
CA ILE A 153 32.21 10.25 3.68
C ILE A 153 32.45 11.21 4.86
N ASN A 154 33.63 11.84 4.95
CA ASN A 154 33.92 12.78 6.03
C ASN A 154 33.07 14.04 5.89
N THR A 155 32.95 14.56 4.67
CA THR A 155 32.11 15.71 4.34
C THR A 155 30.64 15.43 4.64
N LEU A 156 30.14 14.25 4.27
CA LEU A 156 28.78 13.79 4.59
C LEU A 156 28.53 13.70 6.09
N THR A 157 29.48 13.10 6.82
CA THR A 157 29.37 12.93 8.28
C THR A 157 29.35 14.29 8.97
N LEU A 158 30.20 15.24 8.54
CA LEU A 158 30.21 16.60 9.07
C LEU A 158 28.90 17.35 8.77
N ALA A 159 28.35 17.21 7.57
CA ALA A 159 27.06 17.81 7.21
C ALA A 159 25.93 17.26 8.10
N TRP A 160 25.91 15.95 8.35
CA TRP A 160 24.92 15.31 9.21
C TRP A 160 25.05 15.74 10.67
N VAL A 161 26.27 15.76 11.22
CA VAL A 161 26.54 16.21 12.60
C VAL A 161 26.11 17.67 12.81
N ARG A 162 26.30 18.52 11.80
CA ARG A 162 25.87 19.93 11.82
C ARG A 162 24.36 20.12 11.58
N GLY A 163 23.61 19.06 11.29
CA GLY A 163 22.19 19.14 10.96
C GLY A 163 21.89 19.74 9.58
N ALA A 164 22.91 19.85 8.70
CA ALA A 164 22.74 20.38 7.35
C ALA A 164 22.05 19.38 6.40
N ILE A 165 22.08 18.09 6.75
CA ILE A 165 21.33 17.02 6.08
C ILE A 165 20.56 16.20 7.12
N SER A 166 19.40 15.69 6.72
CA SER A 166 18.56 14.80 7.54
C SER A 166 19.20 13.43 7.76
N ASN A 167 18.75 12.66 8.77
CA ASN A 167 19.27 11.29 8.94
C ASN A 167 18.93 10.40 7.74
N LEU A 168 17.78 10.62 7.08
CA LEU A 168 17.40 9.88 5.87
C LEU A 168 18.38 10.14 4.73
N GLU A 169 18.73 11.41 4.46
CA GLU A 169 19.70 11.77 3.42
C GLU A 169 21.07 11.17 3.70
N TYR A 170 21.55 11.27 4.95
CA TYR A 170 22.81 10.69 5.36
C TYR A 170 22.84 9.16 5.17
N LEU A 171 21.81 8.44 5.63
CA LEU A 171 21.71 6.99 5.45
C LEU A 171 21.60 6.60 3.98
N THR A 172 20.88 7.39 3.16
CA THR A 172 20.77 7.17 1.72
C THR A 172 22.14 7.31 1.05
N ALA A 173 22.91 8.34 1.42
CA ALA A 173 24.27 8.55 0.91
C ALA A 173 25.21 7.40 1.31
N LEU A 174 25.17 6.93 2.57
CA LEU A 174 25.95 5.77 3.01
C LEU A 174 25.58 4.49 2.26
N ASN A 175 24.30 4.26 1.99
CA ASN A 175 23.85 3.12 1.20
C ASN A 175 24.41 3.17 -0.23
N ASN A 176 24.36 4.34 -0.87
CA ASN A 176 24.93 4.54 -2.20
C ASN A 176 26.46 4.31 -2.21
N LEU A 177 27.19 4.83 -1.21
CA LEU A 177 28.64 4.60 -1.05
C LEU A 177 28.99 3.12 -0.84
N ALA A 178 28.09 2.35 -0.21
CA ALA A 178 28.24 0.92 -0.03
C ALA A 178 27.85 0.10 -1.28
N GLY A 179 27.58 0.75 -2.43
CA GLY A 179 27.20 0.10 -3.67
C GLY A 179 25.74 -0.36 -3.74
N ARG A 180 24.90 0.02 -2.77
CA ARG A 180 23.47 -0.32 -2.76
C ARG A 180 22.69 0.65 -3.64
N ARG A 181 21.64 0.16 -4.29
CA ARG A 181 20.82 0.89 -5.25
C ARG A 181 19.34 0.75 -4.92
N TYR A 182 18.60 1.84 -5.08
CA TYR A 182 17.15 1.80 -4.98
C TYR A 182 16.57 0.95 -6.12
N GLY A 183 15.66 0.03 -5.79
CA GLY A 183 14.99 -0.84 -6.76
C GLY A 183 15.76 -2.09 -7.22
N ASP A 184 16.98 -2.35 -6.73
CA ASP A 184 17.68 -3.63 -6.98
C ASP A 184 17.48 -4.59 -5.79
N PRO A 185 16.73 -5.70 -5.92
CA PRO A 185 16.48 -6.63 -4.82
C PRO A 185 17.75 -7.27 -4.25
N ARG A 186 18.81 -7.42 -5.06
CA ARG A 186 20.07 -8.04 -4.63
C ARG A 186 20.94 -7.09 -3.81
N CYS A 187 20.76 -5.78 -4.04
CA CYS A 187 21.60 -4.73 -3.46
C CYS A 187 20.74 -3.52 -3.04
N HIS A 188 19.62 -3.75 -2.35
CA HIS A 188 18.72 -2.68 -1.94
C HIS A 188 19.31 -1.85 -0.78
N HIS A 189 18.82 -0.61 -0.62
CA HIS A 189 19.17 0.24 0.52
C HIS A 189 18.72 -0.40 1.84
N VAL A 190 19.56 -0.32 2.86
CA VAL A 190 19.29 -0.82 4.21
C VAL A 190 19.19 0.36 5.17
N LEU A 191 18.08 0.47 5.87
CA LEU A 191 17.83 1.50 6.88
C LEU A 191 17.61 0.83 8.25
N PRO A 192 17.98 1.49 9.37
CA PRO A 192 17.58 1.03 10.70
C PRO A 192 16.05 1.00 10.77
N TRP A 193 15.47 -0.04 11.40
CA TRP A 193 14.05 -0.42 11.36
C TRP A 193 13.09 0.73 11.02
N VAL A 194 12.35 0.55 9.92
CA VAL A 194 11.46 1.58 9.38
C VAL A 194 10.10 1.56 10.08
N THR A 195 9.74 0.45 10.72
CA THR A 195 8.52 0.27 11.51
C THR A 195 8.73 -0.87 12.51
N ASP A 196 7.92 -0.89 13.57
CA ASP A 196 7.84 -2.00 14.53
C ASP A 196 6.71 -2.99 14.20
N PHE A 197 6.00 -2.80 13.07
CA PHE A 197 4.87 -3.62 12.61
C PHE A 197 3.68 -3.70 13.58
N SER A 198 3.61 -2.80 14.58
CA SER A 198 2.49 -2.75 15.53
C SER A 198 1.19 -2.22 14.92
N SER A 199 1.26 -1.45 13.85
CA SER A 199 0.11 -1.06 13.02
C SER A 199 0.38 -1.22 11.52
N PRO A 200 -0.68 -1.54 10.73
CA PRO A 200 -0.60 -1.81 9.30
C PRO A 200 -0.51 -0.56 8.42
N ASN A 201 -0.88 0.62 8.94
CA ASN A 201 -1.10 1.83 8.13
C ASN A 201 0.00 2.91 8.33
N GLY A 202 1.13 2.54 8.90
CA GLY A 202 2.27 3.43 9.03
C GLY A 202 2.17 4.49 10.12
N ALA A 203 1.17 4.41 11.00
CA ALA A 203 1.08 5.22 12.22
C ALA A 203 2.34 5.12 13.11
N ASN A 204 3.07 4.02 12.96
CA ASN A 204 4.25 3.57 13.69
C ASN A 204 5.47 3.51 12.76
N TRP A 205 5.48 4.35 11.72
CA TRP A 205 6.70 4.62 10.95
C TRP A 205 7.76 5.29 11.81
N ARG A 206 8.99 4.86 11.60
CA ARG A 206 10.16 5.42 12.24
C ARG A 206 10.36 6.85 11.75
N ASP A 207 10.31 7.80 12.68
CA ASP A 207 10.71 9.17 12.40
C ASP A 207 12.23 9.24 12.14
N LEU A 208 12.61 9.28 10.86
CA LEU A 208 13.99 9.43 10.42
C LEU A 208 14.48 10.89 10.47
N THR A 209 13.67 11.85 10.89
CA THR A 209 14.18 13.19 11.25
C THR A 209 14.94 13.16 12.58
N LYS A 210 14.75 12.12 13.40
CA LYS A 210 15.40 11.95 14.72
C LYS A 210 16.31 10.72 14.76
N SER A 211 17.46 10.88 15.44
CA SER A 211 18.40 9.77 15.66
C SER A 211 17.82 8.70 16.59
N LYS A 212 18.40 7.49 16.58
CA LYS A 212 18.07 6.42 17.56
C LYS A 212 18.16 6.92 18.99
N PHE A 213 19.22 7.66 19.30
CA PHE A 213 19.44 8.20 20.62
C PHE A 213 18.33 9.16 21.03
N ARG A 214 18.00 10.15 20.19
CA ARG A 214 16.96 11.16 20.49
C ARG A 214 15.59 10.52 20.71
N LEU A 215 15.24 9.50 19.92
CA LEU A 215 13.96 8.80 20.09
C LEU A 215 13.89 7.94 21.36
N ASN A 216 15.01 7.39 21.82
CA ASN A 216 15.02 6.54 23.02
C ASN A 216 15.27 7.31 24.34
N LYS A 217 15.91 8.48 24.28
CA LYS A 217 16.36 9.23 25.46
C LYS A 217 15.70 10.61 25.63
N GLY A 218 14.98 11.10 24.62
CA GLY A 218 14.45 12.46 24.59
C GLY A 218 15.53 13.51 24.30
N ASP A 219 15.10 14.75 24.11
CA ASP A 219 16.02 15.91 24.13
C ASP A 219 16.26 16.26 25.61
N ARG A 220 17.52 16.15 26.06
CA ARG A 220 17.95 16.66 27.36
C ARG A 220 18.26 18.14 27.27
#